data_AF-A0A534H4P0-F1
#
_entry.id   AF-A0A534H4P0-F1
#
_cell.length_a   1.000
_cell.length_b   1.000
_cell.length_c   1.000
_cell.angle_alpha   90.00
_cell.angle_beta   90.00
_cell.angle_gamma   90.00
#
_symmetry.space_group_name_H-M   'P 1'
#
loop_
_entity.id
_entity.type
_entity.pdbx_description
1 polymer ?
#
loop_
_entity_poly.entity_id
_entity_poly.type
_entity_poly.pdbx_seq_one_letter_code
_entity_poly.pdbx_strand_id
1 'polypeptide(L)'
;MRKSDLIPGWIKKELRANFARASRAGRRAAKTEPRAAFAAYRSRERALRIGLTTGATITLPVKLISCLKGVRPKDVRAVEVLGRGSGLHWGGLDLDLSVPGLLSSLFSGPEWLAELGRIGGRNSSAAKAAAARRNGRKGGRPRTRSRKDSVES
;
A
#
# COMPACT_ATOMS: atom_id res chain seq x y z
N MET A 1 -17.14 -11.30 -44.82
CA MET A 1 -15.92 -11.18 -43.98
C MET A 1 -16.33 -11.23 -42.51
N ARG A 2 -15.80 -12.15 -41.69
CA ARG A 2 -16.17 -12.28 -40.27
C ARG A 2 -15.35 -11.29 -39.43
N LYS A 3 -15.97 -10.67 -38.41
CA LYS A 3 -15.33 -9.67 -37.51
C LYS A 3 -14.12 -10.22 -36.70
N SER A 4 -13.75 -11.49 -36.85
CA SER A 4 -12.68 -12.18 -36.11
C SER A 4 -11.25 -11.83 -36.55
N ASP A 5 -11.07 -11.13 -37.68
CA ASP A 5 -9.74 -10.82 -38.24
C ASP A 5 -9.21 -9.43 -37.87
N LEU A 6 -9.92 -8.67 -37.01
CA LEU A 6 -9.69 -7.23 -36.78
C LEU A 6 -8.63 -6.88 -35.72
N ILE A 7 -7.89 -7.84 -35.18
CA ILE A 7 -6.80 -7.55 -34.23
C ILE A 7 -5.45 -7.90 -34.88
N PRO A 8 -4.69 -6.90 -35.36
CA PRO A 8 -3.35 -7.07 -35.88
C PRO A 8 -2.47 -7.95 -34.98
N GLY A 9 -1.63 -8.79 -35.59
CA GLY A 9 -0.77 -9.74 -34.85
C GLY A 9 0.16 -9.07 -33.83
N TRP A 10 0.59 -7.83 -34.09
CA TRP A 10 1.39 -7.03 -33.15
C TRP A 10 0.60 -6.62 -31.90
N ILE A 11 -0.69 -6.31 -32.04
CA ILE A 11 -1.59 -6.01 -30.91
C ILE A 11 -1.74 -7.26 -30.04
N LYS A 12 -2.00 -8.43 -30.64
CA LYS A 12 -2.08 -9.70 -29.89
C LYS A 12 -0.76 -10.01 -29.16
N LYS A 13 0.38 -9.75 -29.79
CA LYS A 13 1.72 -9.95 -29.19
C LYS A 13 1.95 -8.99 -28.02
N GLU A 14 1.63 -7.72 -28.17
CA GLU A 14 1.81 -6.71 -27.12
C GLU A 14 0.86 -6.95 -25.94
N LEU A 15 -0.41 -7.31 -26.20
CA LEU A 15 -1.35 -7.69 -25.13
C LEU A 15 -0.82 -8.87 -24.31
N ARG A 16 -0.31 -9.92 -24.97
CA ARG A 16 0.30 -11.07 -24.27
C ARG A 16 1.52 -10.66 -23.46
N ALA A 17 2.41 -9.87 -24.05
CA ALA A 17 3.61 -9.38 -23.36
C ALA A 17 3.24 -8.54 -22.14
N ASN A 18 2.26 -7.65 -22.27
CA ASN A 18 1.78 -6.81 -21.19
C ASN A 18 1.12 -7.64 -20.07
N PHE A 19 0.27 -8.59 -20.43
CA PHE A 19 -0.34 -9.52 -19.47
C PHE A 19 0.72 -10.33 -18.70
N ALA A 20 1.75 -10.81 -19.39
CA ALA A 20 2.86 -11.53 -18.76
C ALA A 20 3.66 -10.63 -17.80
N ARG A 21 3.93 -9.37 -18.19
CA ARG A 21 4.59 -8.37 -17.33
C ARG A 21 3.74 -8.09 -16.08
N ALA A 22 2.46 -7.79 -16.25
CA ALA A 22 1.52 -7.53 -15.15
C ALA A 22 1.40 -8.74 -14.21
N SER A 23 1.29 -9.96 -14.76
CA SER A 23 1.25 -11.19 -13.97
C SER A 23 2.52 -11.41 -13.15
N ARG A 24 3.70 -11.12 -13.73
CA ARG A 24 4.98 -11.24 -13.01
C ARG A 24 5.09 -10.19 -11.90
N ALA A 25 4.69 -8.95 -12.19
CA ALA A 25 4.65 -7.88 -11.20
C ALA A 25 3.70 -8.24 -10.05
N GLY A 26 2.49 -8.69 -10.36
CA GLY A 26 1.50 -9.14 -9.37
C GLY A 26 2.01 -10.30 -8.51
N ARG A 27 2.72 -11.29 -9.09
CA ARG A 27 3.35 -12.37 -8.32
C ARG A 27 4.46 -11.89 -7.40
N ARG A 28 5.25 -10.90 -7.81
CA ARG A 28 6.30 -10.31 -6.97
C ARG A 28 5.67 -9.54 -5.82
N ALA A 29 4.73 -8.66 -6.15
CA ALA A 29 3.96 -7.89 -5.19
C ALA A 29 3.28 -8.81 -4.17
N ALA A 30 2.73 -9.96 -4.59
CA ALA A 30 2.08 -10.92 -3.70
C ALA A 30 2.97 -11.46 -2.58
N LYS A 31 4.30 -11.44 -2.78
CA LYS A 31 5.28 -11.88 -1.80
C LYS A 31 5.72 -10.78 -0.84
N THR A 32 5.57 -9.51 -1.23
CA THR A 32 6.21 -8.38 -0.54
C THR A 32 5.21 -7.37 0.03
N GLU A 33 3.98 -7.34 -0.47
CA GLU A 33 2.95 -6.40 -0.03
C GLU A 33 1.86 -7.11 0.80
N PRO A 34 1.19 -6.37 1.70
CA PRO A 34 0.07 -6.89 2.46
C PRO A 34 -1.04 -7.48 1.57
N ARG A 35 -1.59 -8.62 1.99
CA ARG A 35 -2.72 -9.29 1.31
C ARG A 35 -3.84 -9.56 2.30
N ALA A 36 -5.08 -9.30 1.86
CA ALA A 36 -6.26 -9.72 2.61
C ALA A 36 -6.45 -11.24 2.48
N ALA A 37 -6.56 -11.92 3.61
CA ALA A 37 -7.09 -13.27 3.72
C ALA A 37 -8.62 -13.27 3.74
N PHE A 38 -9.22 -12.25 4.37
CA PHE A 38 -10.67 -12.03 4.36
C PHE A 38 -11.00 -10.54 4.54
N ALA A 39 -12.21 -10.16 4.16
CA ALA A 39 -12.82 -8.89 4.48
C ALA A 39 -14.29 -9.09 4.87
N ALA A 40 -14.76 -8.35 5.88
CA ALA A 40 -16.14 -8.45 6.34
C ALA A 40 -16.61 -7.11 6.93
N TYR A 41 -17.83 -6.72 6.59
CA TYR A 41 -18.50 -5.60 7.25
C TYR A 41 -19.04 -6.01 8.62
N ARG A 42 -18.70 -5.23 9.66
CA ARG A 42 -19.22 -5.36 11.03
C ARG A 42 -20.28 -4.29 11.26
N SER A 43 -21.55 -4.70 11.23
CA SER A 43 -22.70 -3.78 11.35
C SER A 43 -22.74 -3.04 12.69
N ARG A 44 -22.44 -3.72 13.80
CA ARG A 44 -22.43 -3.12 15.15
C ARG A 44 -21.45 -1.94 15.25
N GLU A 45 -20.29 -2.07 14.62
CA GLU A 45 -19.21 -1.08 14.65
C GLU A 45 -19.25 -0.11 13.46
N ARG A 46 -20.13 -0.36 12.50
CA ARG A 46 -20.15 0.29 11.18
C ARG A 46 -18.75 0.34 10.55
N ALA A 47 -18.05 -0.77 10.61
CA ALA A 47 -16.64 -0.88 10.27
C ALA A 47 -16.35 -2.02 9.29
N LEU A 48 -15.31 -1.84 8.49
CA LEU A 48 -14.76 -2.88 7.62
C LEU A 48 -13.62 -3.58 8.36
N ARG A 49 -13.78 -4.88 8.62
CA ARG A 49 -12.75 -5.73 9.21
C ARG A 49 -12.01 -6.46 8.11
N ILE A 50 -10.69 -6.30 8.05
CA ILE A 50 -9.80 -6.91 7.07
C ILE A 50 -8.79 -7.76 7.82
N GLY A 51 -8.81 -9.07 7.57
CA GLY A 51 -7.77 -9.98 8.06
C GLY A 51 -6.69 -10.14 7.00
N LEU A 52 -5.42 -9.98 7.38
CA LEU A 52 -4.28 -10.11 6.49
C LEU A 52 -3.71 -11.53 6.54
N THR A 53 -3.06 -11.94 5.45
CA THR A 53 -2.36 -13.24 5.37
C THR A 53 -1.20 -13.36 6.35
N THR A 54 -0.74 -12.25 6.93
CA THR A 54 0.27 -12.21 8.00
C THR A 54 -0.31 -12.56 9.38
N GLY A 55 -1.63 -12.74 9.50
CA GLY A 55 -2.33 -12.97 10.77
C GLY A 55 -2.83 -11.69 11.44
N ALA A 56 -2.32 -10.51 11.04
CA ALA A 56 -2.81 -9.23 11.54
C ALA A 56 -4.25 -8.98 11.09
N THR A 57 -5.04 -8.32 11.93
CA THR A 57 -6.41 -7.88 11.60
C THR A 57 -6.52 -6.38 11.83
N ILE A 58 -7.16 -5.69 10.88
CA ILE A 58 -7.41 -4.26 10.96
C ILE A 58 -8.91 -4.02 10.83
N THR A 59 -9.45 -3.18 11.69
CA THR A 59 -10.86 -2.78 11.65
C THR A 59 -10.95 -1.27 11.46
N LEU A 60 -11.61 -0.84 10.38
CA LEU A 60 -11.68 0.56 9.99
C LEU A 60 -13.14 1.03 9.98
N PRO A 61 -13.50 2.07 10.73
CA PRO A 61 -14.79 2.72 10.57
C PRO A 61 -15.00 3.14 9.12
N VAL A 62 -16.13 2.76 8.52
CA VAL A 62 -16.42 3.03 7.09
C VAL A 62 -16.36 4.52 6.77
N LYS A 63 -16.71 5.38 7.73
CA LYS A 63 -16.64 6.85 7.59
C LYS A 63 -15.23 7.40 7.31
N LEU A 64 -14.17 6.65 7.62
CA LEU A 64 -12.79 7.03 7.36
C LEU A 64 -12.31 6.59 5.97
N ILE A 65 -13.08 5.73 5.30
CA ILE A 65 -12.79 5.25 3.95
C ILE A 65 -13.58 6.14 2.99
N SER A 66 -12.91 7.13 2.40
CA SER A 66 -13.55 8.22 1.62
C SER A 66 -14.51 7.72 0.54
N CYS A 67 -14.12 6.70 -0.22
CA CYS A 67 -14.91 6.09 -1.28
C CYS A 67 -16.11 5.26 -0.79
N LEU A 68 -16.18 4.93 0.50
CA LEU A 68 -17.34 4.25 1.11
C LEU A 68 -18.19 5.21 1.96
N LYS A 69 -17.85 6.49 2.00
CA LYS A 69 -18.60 7.49 2.76
C LYS A 69 -20.01 7.64 2.19
N GLY A 70 -21.01 7.49 3.04
CA GLY A 70 -22.43 7.60 2.65
C GLY A 70 -23.00 6.35 1.96
N VAL A 71 -22.18 5.33 1.71
CA VAL A 71 -22.66 4.05 1.15
C VAL A 71 -23.54 3.33 2.18
N ARG A 72 -24.64 2.75 1.72
CA ARG A 72 -25.59 2.05 2.61
C ARG A 72 -24.93 0.79 3.19
N PRO A 73 -25.19 0.45 4.46
CA PRO A 73 -24.58 -0.72 5.10
C PRO A 73 -24.78 -2.05 4.34
N LYS A 74 -25.93 -2.22 3.66
CA LYS A 74 -26.21 -3.41 2.86
C LYS A 74 -25.26 -3.55 1.67
N ASP A 75 -24.87 -2.43 1.05
CA ASP A 75 -24.00 -2.43 -0.12
C ASP A 75 -22.55 -2.63 0.32
N VAL A 76 -22.14 -2.03 1.46
CA VAL A 76 -20.79 -2.28 2.05
C VAL A 76 -20.61 -3.74 2.48
N ARG A 77 -21.68 -4.43 2.87
CA ARG A 77 -21.62 -5.84 3.28
C ARG A 77 -21.24 -6.79 2.14
N ALA A 78 -21.49 -6.41 0.88
CA ALA A 78 -21.20 -7.20 -0.31
C ALA A 78 -19.71 -7.15 -0.71
N VAL A 79 -18.81 -6.97 0.26
CA VAL A 79 -17.36 -6.92 0.02
C VAL A 79 -16.84 -8.30 -0.37
N GLU A 80 -16.04 -8.34 -1.43
CA GLU A 80 -15.35 -9.54 -1.89
C GLU A 80 -13.84 -9.29 -1.94
N VAL A 81 -13.04 -10.32 -1.69
CA VAL A 81 -11.57 -10.24 -1.79
C VAL A 81 -11.13 -10.73 -3.16
N LEU A 82 -10.48 -9.87 -3.94
CA LEU A 82 -9.99 -10.17 -5.29
C LEU A 82 -8.45 -10.12 -5.39
N GLY A 83 -7.94 -10.56 -6.55
CA GLY A 83 -6.54 -10.37 -6.92
C GLY A 83 -5.54 -11.03 -5.97
N ARG A 84 -5.88 -12.21 -5.43
CA ARG A 84 -5.09 -12.93 -4.41
C ARG A 84 -4.88 -12.11 -3.13
N GLY A 85 -5.92 -11.39 -2.71
CA GLY A 85 -5.89 -10.54 -1.53
C GLY A 85 -5.34 -9.13 -1.78
N SER A 86 -5.10 -8.74 -3.03
CA SER A 86 -4.66 -7.39 -3.36
C SER A 86 -5.77 -6.35 -3.28
N GLY A 87 -7.01 -6.77 -3.53
CA GLY A 87 -8.14 -5.88 -3.75
C GLY A 87 -9.35 -6.29 -2.94
N LEU A 88 -10.15 -5.29 -2.57
CA LEU A 88 -11.50 -5.43 -2.06
C LEU A 88 -12.46 -4.89 -3.11
N HIS A 89 -13.47 -5.66 -3.46
CA HIS A 89 -14.40 -5.37 -4.54
C HIS A 89 -15.84 -5.31 -4.03
N TRP A 90 -16.62 -4.39 -4.57
CA TRP A 90 -18.06 -4.30 -4.37
C TRP A 90 -18.74 -4.23 -5.74
N GLY A 91 -19.20 -5.37 -6.25
CA GLY A 91 -19.78 -5.44 -7.60
C GLY A 91 -20.99 -4.54 -7.81
N GLY A 92 -21.86 -4.43 -6.79
CA GLY A 92 -23.03 -3.55 -6.85
C GLY A 92 -22.70 -2.04 -6.80
N LEU A 93 -21.46 -1.68 -6.51
CA LEU A 93 -20.98 -0.30 -6.45
C LEU A 93 -20.00 0.04 -7.58
N ASP A 94 -19.60 -0.95 -8.38
CA ASP A 94 -18.48 -0.85 -9.34
C ASP A 94 -17.24 -0.21 -8.71
N LEU A 95 -16.91 -0.66 -7.50
CA LEU A 95 -15.85 -0.08 -6.67
C LEU A 95 -14.81 -1.12 -6.29
N ASP A 96 -13.55 -0.77 -6.52
CA ASP A 96 -12.38 -1.52 -6.09
C ASP A 96 -11.50 -0.70 -5.15
N LEU A 97 -10.96 -1.35 -4.11
CA LEU A 97 -9.97 -0.78 -3.22
C LEU A 97 -8.73 -1.66 -3.11
N SER A 98 -7.56 -1.03 -3.27
CA SER A 98 -6.27 -1.69 -3.05
C SER A 98 -6.01 -1.87 -1.56
N VAL A 99 -5.78 -3.11 -1.12
CA VAL A 99 -5.39 -3.43 0.27
C VAL A 99 -4.03 -2.80 0.60
N PRO A 100 -2.95 -2.96 -0.21
CA PRO A 100 -1.70 -2.25 0.03
C PRO A 100 -1.87 -0.72 0.09
N GLY A 101 -2.66 -0.15 -0.83
CA GLY A 101 -2.92 1.29 -0.88
C GLY A 101 -3.63 1.79 0.38
N LEU A 102 -4.69 1.10 0.80
CA LEU A 102 -5.43 1.43 2.02
C LEU A 102 -4.52 1.39 3.24
N LEU A 103 -3.73 0.33 3.42
CA LEU A 103 -2.83 0.24 4.56
C LEU A 103 -1.75 1.32 4.53
N SER A 104 -1.18 1.63 3.36
CA SER A 104 -0.20 2.70 3.25
C SER A 104 -0.77 4.06 3.68
N SER A 105 -2.02 4.36 3.33
CA SER A 105 -2.67 5.62 3.72
C SER A 105 -2.93 5.75 5.22
N LEU A 106 -3.16 4.63 5.92
CA LEU A 106 -3.39 4.62 7.37
C LEU A 106 -2.11 4.83 8.17
N PHE A 107 -1.00 4.33 7.63
CA PHE A 107 0.29 4.31 8.28
C PHE A 107 1.23 5.40 7.75
N SER A 108 0.69 6.49 7.20
CA SER A 108 1.48 7.60 6.65
C SER A 108 1.90 8.65 7.69
N GLY A 109 1.59 8.44 8.98
CA GLY A 109 1.92 9.37 10.05
C GLY A 109 3.42 9.42 10.39
N PRO A 110 3.95 10.58 10.83
CA PRO A 110 5.37 10.75 11.13
C PRO A 110 5.89 9.80 12.22
N GLU A 111 5.04 9.44 13.19
CA GLU A 111 5.37 8.51 14.29
C GLU A 111 5.58 7.08 13.78
N TRP A 112 4.71 6.60 12.88
CA TRP A 112 4.85 5.29 12.25
C TRP A 112 6.08 5.22 11.35
N LEU A 113 6.33 6.27 10.57
CA LEU A 113 7.54 6.37 9.74
C LEU A 113 8.83 6.37 10.58
N ALA A 114 8.82 7.05 11.73
CA ALA A 114 9.94 7.05 12.66
C ALA A 114 10.19 5.64 13.23
N GLU A 115 9.13 4.93 13.61
CA GLU A 115 9.23 3.57 14.15
C GLU A 115 9.71 2.57 13.09
N LEU A 116 9.20 2.64 11.86
CA LEU A 116 9.73 1.87 10.73
C LEU A 116 11.19 2.21 10.43
N GLY A 117 11.58 3.49 10.51
CA GLY A 117 12.97 3.92 10.37
C GLY A 117 13.88 3.30 11.45
N ARG A 118 13.39 3.21 12.69
CA ARG A 118 14.10 2.58 13.80
C ARG A 118 14.24 1.07 13.61
N ILE A 119 13.16 0.36 13.25
CA ILE A 119 13.18 -1.07 12.96
C ILE A 119 14.09 -1.38 11.76
N GLY A 120 13.96 -0.61 10.67
CA GLY A 120 14.79 -0.74 9.47
C GLY A 120 16.25 -0.31 9.67
N GLY A 121 16.52 0.54 10.65
CA GLY A 121 17.87 0.89 11.12
C GLY A 121 18.50 -0.23 11.96
N ARG A 122 17.70 -0.93 12.76
CA ARG A 122 18.11 -2.09 13.56
C ARG A 122 18.43 -3.31 12.71
N ASN A 123 17.75 -3.48 11.57
CA ASN A 123 18.05 -4.55 10.62
C ASN A 123 19.32 -4.17 9.80
N SER A 124 20.48 -4.30 10.43
CA SER A 124 21.78 -3.93 9.85
C SER A 124 22.38 -5.12 9.09
N SER A 125 22.63 -4.96 7.80
CA SER A 125 23.43 -5.89 7.00
C SER A 125 24.89 -5.44 6.97
N ALA A 126 25.83 -6.35 6.73
CA ALA A 126 27.27 -6.02 6.62
C ALA A 126 27.54 -4.90 5.60
N ALA A 127 26.83 -4.93 4.46
CA ALA A 127 26.90 -3.89 3.43
C ALA A 127 26.37 -2.53 3.93
N LYS A 128 25.26 -2.52 4.68
CA LYS A 128 24.70 -1.29 5.28
C LYS A 128 25.63 -0.71 6.35
N ALA A 129 26.27 -1.56 7.14
CA ALA A 129 27.27 -1.15 8.13
C ALA A 129 28.53 -0.56 7.47
N ALA A 130 29.04 -1.17 6.40
CA ALA A 130 30.17 -0.63 5.64
C ALA A 130 29.86 0.72 5.00
N ALA A 131 28.67 0.88 4.42
CA ALA A 131 28.20 2.15 3.87
C ALA A 131 28.06 3.23 4.95
N ALA A 132 27.51 2.91 6.12
CA ALA A 132 27.39 3.85 7.24
C ALA A 132 28.76 4.35 7.73
N ARG A 133 29.77 3.47 7.85
CA ARG A 133 31.15 3.86 8.21
C ARG A 133 31.75 4.82 7.17
N ARG A 134 31.58 4.53 5.89
CA ARG A 134 32.04 5.40 4.80
C ARG A 134 31.34 6.76 4.81
N ASN A 135 30.05 6.81 5.14
CA ASN A 135 29.29 8.05 5.22
C ASN A 135 29.65 8.87 6.47
N GLY A 136 29.90 8.22 7.60
CA GLY A 136 30.38 8.88 8.83
C GLY A 136 31.72 9.60 8.63
N ARG A 137 32.63 9.04 7.81
CA ARG A 137 33.90 9.68 7.44
C ARG A 137 33.73 10.99 6.65
N LYS A 138 32.56 11.22 6.04
CA LYS A 138 32.26 12.44 5.26
C LYS A 138 31.53 13.53 6.06
N GLY A 139 31.33 13.33 7.36
CA GLY A 139 30.62 14.25 8.24
C GLY A 139 29.11 13.94 8.31
N GLY A 140 28.58 13.80 9.53
CA GLY A 140 27.16 13.60 9.79
C GLY A 140 26.32 14.87 9.67
N ARG A 141 25.07 14.82 10.18
CA ARG A 141 24.06 15.89 10.12
C ARG A 141 24.70 17.28 10.39
N PRO A 142 24.64 18.23 9.43
CA PRO A 142 25.20 19.57 9.62
C PRO A 142 24.62 20.26 10.86
N ARG A 143 25.48 20.89 11.67
CA ARG A 143 25.04 21.66 12.85
C ARG A 143 24.35 22.94 12.40
N THR A 144 23.08 23.11 12.75
CA THR A 144 22.38 24.40 12.61
C THR A 144 23.05 25.42 13.52
N ARG A 145 23.66 26.47 12.96
CA ARG A 145 24.16 27.63 13.72
C ARG A 145 22.96 28.52 14.04
N SER A 146 22.60 28.64 15.31
CA SER A 146 21.71 29.70 15.78
C SER A 146 22.44 31.04 15.65
N ARG A 147 21.99 31.92 14.74
CA ARG A 147 22.35 33.35 14.81
C ARG A 147 21.64 33.93 16.04
N LYS A 148 22.41 34.34 17.05
CA LYS A 148 21.97 35.36 18.00
C LYS A 148 22.31 36.69 17.33
N ASP A 149 21.29 37.45 16.96
CA ASP A 149 21.48 38.84 16.56
C ASP A 149 21.79 39.64 17.82
N SER A 150 22.96 40.26 17.82
CA SER A 150 23.36 41.28 18.78
C SER A 150 22.56 42.55 18.47
N VAL A 151 21.68 42.96 19.40
CA VAL A 151 21.19 44.33 19.45
C VAL A 151 22.00 45.02 20.54
N GLU A 152 22.83 45.99 20.16
CA GLU A 152 23.42 46.94 21.08
C GLU A 152 23.44 48.34 20.43
N SER A 153 22.92 49.29 21.21
CA SER A 153 22.86 50.75 21.05
C SER A 153 21.86 51.33 20.04
#